data_AF-Q46AY3-F1
#
_entry.id   AF-Q46AY3-F1
#
_cell.length_a   1.000
_cell.length_b   1.000
_cell.length_c   1.000
_cell.angle_alpha   90.00
_cell.angle_beta   90.00
_cell.angle_gamma   90.00
#
_symmetry.space_group_name_H-M   'P 1'
#
loop_
_entity.id
_entity.type
_entity.pdbx_description
1 polymer ?
#
loop_
_entity_poly.entity_id
_entity_poly.type
_entity_poly.pdbx_seq_one_letter_code
_entity_poly.pdbx_strand_id
1 'polypeptide(L)'
;MVPFPITCRLKLGNYTYDPWGDYKNPSEGNINYGKNPRLWGSPISFKADTNVTVEACSWEFYEPNNNQNHAPSHESNHGSNNEPNNEPVQILTVNTSTSPSNLKVLTNGDAVPNIHGFQGQDSIEDFVKDYIENGSLSLKENEAIYIFELGNKIELGNKILKTNGADFQDLVLLVSLNGADSSKSIVESQDADSSETPGETQDKTQDRTPDETQDKTQDETPNEMVFKLVIEHLGGDTINFKSSEETRVILQKGDEQRYLNFTGLGVFKSGDRATLIPKEYGTNEQLNFSQGDRLSIKIVDVQSKSLIYSGSIMVK
;
A
#
# COMPACT_ATOMS: atom_id res chain seq x y z
N MET A 1 -16.35 23.21 -10.92
CA MET A 1 -17.02 22.20 -10.07
C MET A 1 -15.93 21.54 -9.25
N VAL A 2 -16.14 21.31 -7.95
CA VAL A 2 -15.20 20.51 -7.15
C VAL A 2 -15.52 19.05 -7.45
N PRO A 3 -14.53 18.24 -7.88
CA PRO A 3 -14.81 16.85 -8.20
C PRO A 3 -15.14 16.06 -6.92
N PHE A 4 -15.95 15.01 -7.05
CA PHE A 4 -16.29 14.16 -5.91
C PHE A 4 -15.01 13.53 -5.32
N PRO A 5 -14.87 13.46 -3.99
CA PRO A 5 -13.84 12.64 -3.38
C PRO A 5 -13.96 11.18 -3.84
N ILE A 6 -12.82 10.56 -4.12
CA ILE A 6 -12.75 9.17 -4.57
C ILE A 6 -11.82 8.41 -3.64
N THR A 7 -12.25 7.28 -3.11
CA THR A 7 -11.41 6.35 -2.37
C THR A 7 -11.20 5.06 -3.16
N CYS A 8 -10.08 4.38 -2.93
CA CYS A 8 -9.74 3.15 -3.63
C CYS A 8 -9.22 2.08 -2.64
N ARG A 9 -9.64 0.85 -2.88
CA ARG A 9 -9.26 -0.35 -2.14
C ARG A 9 -8.80 -1.43 -3.10
N LEU A 10 -7.72 -2.11 -2.76
CA LEU A 10 -7.20 -3.27 -3.48
C LEU A 10 -7.40 -4.51 -2.62
N LYS A 11 -7.94 -5.58 -3.20
CA LYS A 11 -7.89 -6.91 -2.60
C LYS A 11 -7.01 -7.83 -3.43
N LEU A 12 -6.10 -8.51 -2.75
CA LEU A 12 -5.13 -9.43 -3.32
C LEU A 12 -5.25 -10.77 -2.59
N GLY A 13 -6.02 -11.69 -3.16
CA GLY A 13 -6.44 -12.89 -2.46
C GLY A 13 -7.22 -12.55 -1.20
N ASN A 14 -6.68 -12.94 -0.03
CA ASN A 14 -7.30 -12.67 1.28
C ASN A 14 -6.85 -11.34 1.91
N TYR A 15 -5.93 -10.61 1.27
CA TYR A 15 -5.42 -9.36 1.80
C TYR A 15 -6.21 -8.17 1.25
N THR A 16 -6.51 -7.21 2.12
CA THR A 16 -7.16 -5.94 1.76
C THR A 16 -6.20 -4.80 2.06
N TYR A 17 -6.06 -3.89 1.11
CA TYR A 17 -5.23 -2.70 1.22
C TYR A 17 -6.04 -1.49 0.80
N ASP A 18 -5.82 -0.37 1.48
CA ASP A 18 -6.32 0.94 1.08
C ASP A 18 -5.09 1.80 0.68
N PRO A 19 -4.64 1.72 -0.60
CA PRO A 19 -3.31 2.16 -1.03
C PRO A 19 -2.94 3.61 -0.73
N TRP A 20 -3.94 4.48 -0.66
CA TRP A 20 -3.76 5.94 -0.62
C TRP A 20 -4.53 6.62 0.52
N GLY A 21 -4.82 5.88 1.60
CA GLY A 21 -5.55 6.36 2.77
C GLY A 21 -6.81 5.53 3.04
N ASP A 22 -7.48 5.74 4.18
CA ASP A 22 -8.63 4.93 4.58
C ASP A 22 -9.76 4.98 3.55
N TYR A 23 -10.11 3.80 3.01
CA TYR A 23 -11.13 3.69 1.98
C TYR A 23 -12.52 4.14 2.47
N LYS A 24 -12.81 4.04 3.76
CA LYS A 24 -14.10 4.42 4.35
C LYS A 24 -14.16 5.89 4.79
N ASN A 25 -13.04 6.61 4.73
CA ASN A 25 -12.93 8.00 5.15
C ASN A 25 -12.45 8.86 3.97
N PRO A 26 -13.34 9.48 3.19
CA PRO A 26 -12.93 10.29 2.04
C PRO A 26 -12.07 11.49 2.43
N SER A 27 -12.11 11.98 3.68
CA SER A 27 -11.20 13.06 4.10
C SER A 27 -9.73 12.60 4.13
N GLU A 28 -9.50 11.31 4.35
CA GLU A 28 -8.15 10.71 4.46
C GLU A 28 -7.75 9.93 3.21
N GLY A 29 -8.70 9.26 2.55
CA GLY A 29 -8.48 8.39 1.40
C GLY A 29 -8.80 9.00 0.04
N ASN A 30 -9.25 10.26 -0.03
CA ASN A 30 -9.55 10.90 -1.31
C ASN A 30 -8.30 10.89 -2.20
N ILE A 31 -8.36 10.39 -3.43
CA ILE A 31 -7.26 10.46 -4.41
C ILE A 31 -7.49 11.54 -5.49
N ASN A 32 -8.70 12.09 -5.55
CA ASN A 32 -9.15 13.07 -6.52
C ASN A 32 -8.89 14.52 -6.07
N TYR A 33 -7.63 14.84 -5.78
CA TYR A 33 -7.21 16.17 -5.30
C TYR A 33 -6.02 16.76 -6.08
N GLY A 34 -5.79 16.28 -7.31
CA GLY A 34 -4.79 16.84 -8.23
C GLY A 34 -3.33 16.43 -7.98
N LYS A 35 -3.05 15.51 -7.04
CA LYS A 35 -1.69 14.93 -6.86
C LYS A 35 -1.56 13.55 -7.50
N ASN A 36 -1.77 13.50 -8.81
CA ASN A 36 -1.65 12.28 -9.63
C ASN A 36 -0.56 12.50 -10.70
N PRO A 37 0.13 11.44 -11.19
CA PRO A 37 -0.07 10.03 -10.84
C PRO A 37 0.44 9.67 -9.43
N ARG A 38 -0.06 8.55 -8.89
CA ARG A 38 0.40 7.97 -7.62
C ARG A 38 0.85 6.55 -7.86
N LEU A 39 1.86 6.14 -7.12
CA LEU A 39 2.41 4.79 -7.17
C LEU A 39 2.14 4.10 -5.83
N TRP A 40 1.70 2.86 -5.90
CA TRP A 40 1.62 1.96 -4.75
C TRP A 40 2.12 0.58 -5.16
N GLY A 41 3.00 0.01 -4.34
CA GLY A 41 3.50 -1.34 -4.52
C GLY A 41 2.95 -2.26 -3.44
N SER A 42 2.52 -3.46 -3.84
CA SER A 42 2.13 -4.49 -2.87
C SER A 42 3.29 -4.83 -1.94
N PRO A 43 3.09 -4.84 -0.61
CA PRO A 43 4.12 -5.25 0.33
C PRO A 43 4.32 -6.78 0.35
N ILE A 44 3.44 -7.53 -0.32
CA ILE A 44 3.48 -8.99 -0.36
C ILE A 44 3.70 -9.51 -1.79
N SER A 45 4.44 -10.61 -1.86
CA SER A 45 4.37 -11.56 -2.97
C SER A 45 3.17 -12.48 -2.80
N PHE A 46 2.57 -12.85 -3.93
CA PHE A 46 1.39 -13.70 -4.02
C PHE A 46 1.65 -14.79 -5.07
N LYS A 47 0.88 -15.88 -5.01
CA LYS A 47 1.00 -16.97 -5.99
C LYS A 47 0.42 -16.50 -7.32
N ALA A 48 0.88 -17.11 -8.41
CA ALA A 48 0.16 -17.03 -9.68
C ALA A 48 -1.33 -17.39 -9.48
N ASP A 49 -2.19 -16.81 -10.32
CA ASP A 49 -3.65 -16.99 -10.25
C ASP A 49 -4.31 -16.46 -8.96
N THR A 50 -3.59 -15.67 -8.15
CA THR A 50 -4.22 -14.96 -7.03
C THR A 50 -5.15 -13.89 -7.59
N ASN A 51 -6.42 -13.95 -7.21
CA ASN A 51 -7.40 -12.94 -7.60
C ASN A 51 -6.99 -11.54 -7.14
N VAL A 52 -6.99 -10.60 -8.08
CA VAL A 52 -6.78 -9.18 -7.84
C VAL A 52 -8.09 -8.46 -8.12
N THR A 53 -8.59 -7.72 -7.13
CA THR A 53 -9.79 -6.89 -7.32
C THR A 53 -9.53 -5.49 -6.84
N VAL A 54 -10.03 -4.52 -7.58
CA VAL A 54 -10.01 -3.11 -7.21
C VAL A 54 -11.44 -2.68 -6.95
N GLU A 55 -11.62 -1.93 -5.88
CA GLU A 55 -12.89 -1.32 -5.51
C GLU A 55 -12.67 0.18 -5.38
N ALA A 56 -13.45 0.96 -6.11
CA ALA A 56 -13.40 2.42 -6.08
C ALA A 56 -14.76 2.97 -5.65
N CYS A 57 -14.75 4.02 -4.84
CA CYS A 57 -15.95 4.62 -4.28
C CYS A 57 -15.90 6.15 -4.42
N SER A 58 -16.97 6.75 -4.94
CA SER A 58 -17.20 8.20 -4.90
C SER A 58 -18.05 8.60 -3.71
N TRP A 59 -17.79 9.80 -3.20
CA TRP A 59 -18.40 10.33 -2.00
C TRP A 59 -18.97 11.72 -2.23
N GLU A 60 -19.98 12.10 -1.45
CA GLU A 60 -20.51 13.45 -1.41
C GLU A 60 -20.50 13.96 0.03
N PHE A 61 -19.97 15.16 0.23
CA PHE A 61 -20.12 15.88 1.49
C PHE A 61 -21.39 16.71 1.41
N TYR A 62 -22.32 16.47 2.33
CA TYR A 62 -23.46 17.35 2.46
C TYR A 62 -22.97 18.67 3.08
N GLU A 63 -22.90 19.73 2.28
CA GLU A 63 -22.78 21.06 2.87
C GLU A 63 -24.13 21.36 3.54
N PRO A 64 -24.20 21.52 4.88
CA PRO A 64 -25.44 21.90 5.51
C PRO A 64 -25.84 23.25 4.89
N ASN A 65 -27.00 23.27 4.24
CA ASN A 65 -27.51 24.43 3.52
C ASN A 65 -27.39 25.71 4.37
N ASN A 66 -26.35 26.51 4.16
CA ASN A 66 -26.20 27.82 4.79
C ASN A 66 -27.17 28.87 4.18
N ASN A 67 -28.12 28.46 3.34
CA ASN A 67 -29.19 29.31 2.85
C ASN A 67 -30.31 29.47 3.90
N GLN A 68 -29.98 30.12 5.02
CA GLN A 68 -30.94 30.71 5.96
C GLN A 68 -31.51 32.07 5.50
N ASN A 69 -31.36 32.45 4.22
CA ASN A 69 -31.81 33.76 3.72
C ASN A 69 -33.18 33.78 3.01
N HIS A 70 -34.07 32.83 3.31
CA HIS A 70 -35.50 33.04 3.06
C HIS A 70 -36.31 32.82 4.33
N ALA A 71 -36.47 33.90 5.10
CA ALA A 71 -37.61 34.06 6.01
C ALA A 71 -38.91 33.87 5.20
N PRO A 72 -39.93 33.22 5.79
CA PRO A 72 -40.83 34.01 6.60
C PRO A 72 -41.09 33.42 7.98
N SER A 73 -41.09 34.35 8.93
CA SER A 73 -41.82 34.39 10.20
C SER A 73 -42.75 33.22 10.58
N HIS A 74 -42.62 32.88 11.86
CA HIS A 74 -43.58 32.28 12.80
C HIS A 74 -43.44 30.80 13.15
N GLU A 75 -42.80 30.61 14.32
CA GLU A 75 -43.29 29.79 15.43
C GLU A 75 -43.58 28.31 15.15
N SER A 76 -42.62 27.46 15.52
CA SER A 76 -42.89 26.50 16.60
C SER A 76 -41.58 25.98 17.19
N ASN A 77 -41.53 26.14 18.51
CA ASN A 77 -40.41 25.90 19.39
C ASN A 77 -40.48 24.43 19.84
N HIS A 78 -39.67 23.54 19.26
CA HIS A 78 -39.30 22.28 19.89
C HIS A 78 -37.85 21.94 19.54
N GLY A 79 -36.96 22.24 20.49
CA GLY A 79 -35.51 22.07 20.39
C GLY A 79 -35.08 20.61 20.26
N SER A 80 -34.84 20.20 19.03
CA SER A 80 -33.96 19.09 18.71
C SER A 80 -32.63 19.68 18.28
N ASN A 81 -31.64 19.63 19.16
CA ASN A 81 -30.24 19.98 18.88
C ASN A 81 -29.58 18.91 17.99
N ASN A 82 -30.21 18.57 16.86
CA ASN A 82 -29.58 17.73 15.87
C ASN A 82 -28.61 18.61 15.10
N GLU A 83 -27.36 18.66 15.57
CA GLU A 83 -26.27 19.15 14.73
C GLU A 83 -26.35 18.38 13.40
N PRO A 84 -26.28 19.07 12.25
CA PRO A 84 -26.23 18.38 10.99
C PRO A 84 -24.97 17.51 10.99
N ASN A 85 -25.16 16.19 11.04
CA ASN A 85 -24.09 15.23 10.86
C ASN A 85 -23.53 15.43 9.44
N ASN A 86 -22.42 16.16 9.32
CA ASN A 86 -21.66 16.34 8.08
C ASN A 86 -20.90 15.06 7.71
N GLU A 87 -21.53 13.90 7.88
CA GLU A 87 -20.93 12.61 7.53
C GLU A 87 -20.91 12.46 6.00
N PRO A 88 -19.78 12.06 5.42
CA PRO A 88 -19.70 11.81 4.00
C PRO A 88 -20.61 10.65 3.60
N VAL A 89 -21.34 10.82 2.49
CA VAL A 89 -22.26 9.81 1.97
C VAL A 89 -21.62 9.10 0.77
N GLN A 90 -21.63 7.77 0.77
CA GLN A 90 -21.22 6.97 -0.39
C GLN A 90 -22.23 7.13 -1.53
N ILE A 91 -21.72 7.44 -2.73
CA ILE A 91 -22.54 7.67 -3.91
C ILE A 91 -22.58 6.44 -4.81
N LEU A 92 -21.42 5.96 -5.22
CA LEU A 92 -21.28 4.82 -6.10
C LEU A 92 -20.02 4.03 -5.76
N THR A 93 -20.15 2.71 -5.68
CA THR A 93 -19.03 1.79 -5.52
C THR A 93 -18.95 0.88 -6.73
N VAL A 94 -17.77 0.83 -7.35
CA VAL A 94 -17.48 0.01 -8.52
C VAL A 94 -16.42 -1.01 -8.15
N ASN A 95 -16.71 -2.28 -8.36
CA ASN A 95 -15.81 -3.38 -8.04
C ASN A 95 -15.43 -4.14 -9.33
N THR A 96 -14.13 -4.38 -9.56
CA THR A 96 -13.67 -5.04 -10.79
C THR A 96 -14.08 -6.50 -10.91
N SER A 97 -14.48 -7.15 -9.81
CA SER A 97 -14.97 -8.54 -9.83
C SER A 97 -16.36 -8.72 -10.44
N THR A 98 -17.14 -7.66 -10.59
CA THR A 98 -18.53 -7.74 -11.09
C THR A 98 -18.72 -7.27 -12.52
N SER A 99 -17.64 -6.84 -13.19
CA SER A 99 -17.65 -6.29 -14.57
C SER A 99 -18.80 -5.30 -14.86
N PRO A 100 -18.98 -4.24 -14.02
CA PRO A 100 -20.09 -3.31 -14.19
C PRO A 100 -19.89 -2.41 -15.41
N SER A 101 -20.99 -1.82 -15.92
CA SER A 101 -20.95 -0.87 -17.04
C SER A 101 -20.13 0.40 -16.77
N ASN A 102 -19.89 0.70 -15.49
CA ASN A 102 -19.08 1.80 -14.97
C ASN A 102 -17.58 1.51 -14.97
N LEU A 103 -17.16 0.39 -15.55
CA LEU A 103 -15.77 -0.04 -15.64
C LEU A 103 -15.41 -0.38 -17.08
N LYS A 104 -14.27 0.13 -17.53
CA LYS A 104 -13.58 -0.38 -18.72
C LYS A 104 -12.25 -0.96 -18.28
N VAL A 105 -11.87 -2.07 -18.91
CA VAL A 105 -10.56 -2.69 -18.74
C VAL A 105 -9.90 -2.67 -20.11
N LEU A 106 -8.70 -2.12 -20.17
CA LEU A 106 -7.89 -2.07 -21.37
C LEU A 106 -6.65 -2.95 -21.17
N THR A 107 -6.35 -3.71 -22.20
CA THR A 107 -5.28 -4.69 -22.27
C THR A 107 -4.42 -4.43 -23.50
N ASN A 108 -3.29 -5.14 -23.59
CA ASN A 108 -2.38 -4.99 -24.73
C ASN A 108 -3.10 -5.24 -26.07
N GLY A 109 -2.89 -4.36 -27.04
CA GLY A 109 -3.48 -4.40 -28.37
C GLY A 109 -4.86 -3.75 -28.49
N ASP A 110 -5.52 -3.41 -27.39
CA ASP A 110 -6.81 -2.73 -27.44
C ASP A 110 -6.69 -1.36 -28.13
N ALA A 111 -7.74 -0.99 -28.88
CA ALA A 111 -7.82 0.34 -29.45
C ALA A 111 -7.97 1.39 -28.33
N VAL A 112 -7.32 2.54 -28.50
CA VAL A 112 -7.43 3.64 -27.55
C VAL A 112 -8.89 4.14 -27.50
N PRO A 113 -9.54 4.20 -26.33
CA PRO A 113 -10.92 4.67 -26.25
C PRO A 113 -11.03 6.13 -26.69
N ASN A 114 -11.89 6.39 -27.67
CA ASN A 114 -12.26 7.75 -28.06
C ASN A 114 -13.28 8.35 -27.07
N ILE A 115 -12.79 8.72 -25.88
CA ILE A 115 -13.58 9.34 -24.82
C ILE A 115 -12.96 10.70 -24.51
N HIS A 116 -13.68 11.75 -24.91
CA HIS A 116 -13.25 13.13 -24.70
C HIS A 116 -13.42 13.53 -23.23
N GLY A 117 -12.54 14.41 -22.76
CA GLY A 117 -12.67 14.97 -21.43
C GLY A 117 -13.87 15.88 -21.28
N PHE A 118 -14.43 15.90 -20.08
CA PHE A 118 -15.56 16.74 -19.74
C PHE A 118 -15.12 18.06 -19.11
N GLN A 119 -15.77 19.17 -19.48
CA GLN A 119 -15.51 20.51 -18.90
C GLN A 119 -14.02 20.94 -18.92
N GLY A 120 -13.28 20.56 -19.96
CA GLY A 120 -11.87 20.92 -20.11
C GLY A 120 -10.90 20.02 -19.35
N GLN A 121 -11.35 18.85 -18.89
CA GLN A 121 -10.48 17.77 -18.45
C GLN A 121 -9.74 17.14 -19.64
N ASP A 122 -8.61 16.50 -19.35
CA ASP A 122 -7.84 15.72 -20.31
C ASP A 122 -8.66 14.56 -20.86
N SER A 123 -8.39 14.08 -22.07
CA SER A 123 -9.06 12.92 -22.65
C SER A 123 -8.52 11.60 -22.08
N ILE A 124 -9.20 10.47 -22.32
CA ILE A 124 -8.63 9.15 -21.98
C ILE A 124 -7.32 8.89 -22.74
N GLU A 125 -7.23 9.35 -23.99
CA GLU A 125 -6.01 9.28 -24.78
C GLU A 125 -4.84 9.97 -24.07
N ASP A 126 -5.05 11.14 -23.46
CA ASP A 126 -4.02 11.87 -22.73
C ASP A 126 -3.52 11.11 -21.49
N PHE A 127 -4.40 10.39 -20.78
CA PHE A 127 -4.03 9.57 -19.62
C PHE A 127 -3.20 8.33 -19.99
N VAL A 128 -3.46 7.76 -21.17
CA VAL A 128 -2.81 6.52 -21.61
C VAL A 128 -1.75 6.75 -22.69
N LYS A 129 -1.43 8.01 -23.02
CA LYS A 129 -0.57 8.38 -24.16
C LYS A 129 0.78 7.67 -24.18
N ASP A 130 1.37 7.43 -23.01
CA ASP A 130 2.68 6.79 -22.88
C ASP A 130 2.63 5.28 -23.18
N TYR A 131 1.42 4.72 -23.31
CA TYR A 131 1.14 3.33 -23.66
C TYR A 131 0.57 3.20 -25.07
N ILE A 132 0.58 4.24 -25.91
CA ILE A 132 0.02 4.17 -27.28
C ILE A 132 1.14 3.90 -28.28
N GLU A 133 0.99 2.85 -29.08
CA GLU A 133 1.86 2.54 -30.20
C GLU A 133 1.00 2.21 -31.44
N ASN A 134 1.21 2.94 -32.54
CA ASN A 134 0.47 2.76 -33.80
C ASN A 134 -1.08 2.83 -33.66
N GLY A 135 -1.58 3.61 -32.69
CA GLY A 135 -3.02 3.77 -32.44
C GLY A 135 -3.67 2.69 -31.57
N SER A 136 -2.87 1.75 -31.05
CA SER A 136 -3.28 0.72 -30.10
C SER A 136 -2.49 0.83 -28.80
N LEU A 137 -3.00 0.23 -27.74
CA LEU A 137 -2.27 0.14 -26.48
C LEU A 137 -1.15 -0.89 -26.57
N SER A 138 0.05 -0.50 -26.14
CA SER A 138 1.25 -1.32 -26.01
C SER A 138 1.52 -1.50 -24.51
N LEU A 139 0.90 -2.53 -23.93
CA LEU A 139 1.02 -2.89 -22.51
C LEU A 139 1.80 -4.20 -22.38
N LYS A 140 2.49 -4.40 -21.25
CA LYS A 140 3.08 -5.72 -20.98
C LYS A 140 1.98 -6.75 -20.72
N GLU A 141 2.31 -8.03 -20.87
CA GLU A 141 1.38 -9.15 -20.65
C GLU A 141 0.81 -9.19 -19.22
N ASN A 142 1.55 -8.63 -18.27
CA ASN A 142 1.20 -8.54 -16.85
C ASN A 142 0.59 -7.18 -16.46
N GLU A 143 0.16 -6.38 -17.43
CA GLU A 143 -0.39 -5.03 -17.22
C GLU A 143 -1.82 -4.91 -17.74
N ALA A 144 -2.64 -4.13 -17.02
CA ALA A 144 -3.97 -3.74 -17.44
C ALA A 144 -4.30 -2.32 -16.94
N ILE A 145 -5.06 -1.57 -17.73
CA ILE A 145 -5.57 -0.25 -17.34
C ILE A 145 -7.06 -0.37 -17.01
N TYR A 146 -7.44 -0.05 -15.78
CA TYR A 146 -8.81 0.06 -15.34
C TYR A 146 -9.26 1.52 -15.41
N ILE A 147 -10.41 1.76 -16.01
CA ILE A 147 -11.00 3.09 -16.18
C ILE A 147 -12.40 3.08 -15.56
N PHE A 148 -12.61 3.94 -14.57
CA PHE A 148 -13.84 3.98 -13.77
C PHE A 148 -14.65 5.24 -14.06
N GLU A 149 -15.98 5.05 -14.10
CA GLU A 149 -16.98 6.12 -14.05
C GLU A 149 -17.71 6.04 -12.70
N LEU A 150 -17.47 7.03 -11.85
CA LEU A 150 -17.94 7.15 -10.47
C LEU A 150 -18.87 8.38 -10.24
N GLY A 151 -19.00 9.28 -11.21
CA GLY A 151 -19.82 10.48 -11.10
C GLY A 151 -21.31 10.27 -11.39
N ASN A 152 -21.65 9.36 -12.32
CA ASN A 152 -23.04 9.11 -12.70
C ASN A 152 -23.61 7.88 -11.98
N LYS A 153 -24.63 8.07 -11.11
CA LYS A 153 -25.52 6.97 -10.73
C LYS A 153 -26.26 6.49 -11.97
N ILE A 154 -25.84 5.37 -12.53
CA ILE A 154 -26.60 4.66 -13.57
C ILE A 154 -27.73 3.87 -12.89
N GLU A 155 -28.68 4.53 -12.21
CA GLU A 155 -29.85 3.82 -11.68
C GLU A 155 -31.13 4.66 -11.73
N LEU A 156 -32.10 4.17 -12.50
CA LEU A 156 -33.54 4.40 -12.30
C LEU A 156 -34.24 3.04 -12.52
N GLY A 157 -34.12 2.12 -11.55
CA GLY A 157 -34.71 0.78 -11.61
C GLY A 157 -34.09 -0.13 -12.69
N ASN A 158 -34.90 -0.96 -13.36
CA ASN A 158 -34.47 -1.91 -14.42
C ASN A 158 -34.03 -1.23 -15.74
N LYS A 159 -33.68 0.06 -15.74
CA LYS A 159 -33.35 0.79 -16.96
C LYS A 159 -32.07 1.62 -16.76
N ILE A 160 -31.00 1.16 -17.39
CA ILE A 160 -29.73 1.89 -17.48
C ILE A 160 -29.94 3.09 -18.41
N LEU A 161 -30.08 4.29 -17.82
CA LEU A 161 -29.98 5.54 -18.57
C LEU A 161 -28.50 5.82 -18.76
N LYS A 162 -28.01 5.63 -19.99
CA LYS A 162 -26.75 6.26 -20.42
C LYS A 162 -26.99 7.77 -20.37
N THR A 163 -26.56 8.44 -19.31
CA THR A 163 -26.48 9.90 -19.35
C THR A 163 -25.37 10.25 -20.35
N ASN A 164 -25.60 11.24 -21.20
CA ASN A 164 -24.65 11.70 -22.23
C ASN A 164 -23.42 12.42 -21.62
N GLY A 165 -22.98 12.01 -20.42
CA GLY A 165 -21.95 12.67 -19.63
C GLY A 165 -21.10 11.72 -18.79
N ALA A 166 -21.09 10.42 -19.11
CA ALA A 166 -20.06 9.52 -18.58
C ALA A 166 -18.77 9.74 -19.37
N ASP A 167 -17.77 10.32 -18.72
CA ASP A 167 -16.45 10.58 -19.30
C ASP A 167 -15.43 9.51 -18.87
N PHE A 168 -15.78 8.63 -17.93
CA PHE A 168 -14.90 7.58 -17.43
C PHE A 168 -13.55 8.12 -16.93
N GLN A 169 -13.50 9.35 -16.40
CA GLN A 169 -12.25 10.00 -15.97
C GLN A 169 -12.12 10.14 -14.46
N ASP A 170 -13.12 9.67 -13.71
CA ASP A 170 -13.10 9.72 -12.26
C ASP A 170 -11.88 8.99 -11.68
N LEU A 171 -11.52 7.84 -12.25
CA LEU A 171 -10.32 7.12 -11.86
C LEU A 171 -9.75 6.29 -13.02
N VAL A 172 -8.46 6.48 -13.31
CA VAL A 172 -7.66 5.66 -14.23
C VAL A 172 -6.54 4.99 -13.46
N LEU A 173 -6.44 3.67 -13.52
CA LEU A 173 -5.45 2.87 -12.80
C LEU A 173 -4.70 1.94 -13.75
N LEU A 174 -3.38 2.08 -13.82
CA LEU A 174 -2.52 1.02 -14.32
C LEU A 174 -2.23 0.01 -13.20
N VAL A 175 -2.53 -1.26 -13.44
CA VAL A 175 -2.15 -2.38 -12.57
C VAL A 175 -1.09 -3.20 -13.28
N SER A 176 0.05 -3.41 -12.63
CA SER A 176 1.18 -4.19 -13.14
C SER A 176 1.57 -5.28 -12.14
N LEU A 177 1.69 -6.53 -12.60
CA LEU A 177 1.98 -7.69 -11.76
C LEU A 177 3.42 -8.17 -11.97
N ASN A 178 4.36 -7.79 -11.09
CA ASN A 178 5.74 -8.22 -11.23
C ASN A 178 5.93 -9.66 -10.76
N GLY A 179 6.37 -10.55 -11.65
CA GLY A 179 6.76 -11.91 -11.29
C GLY A 179 8.01 -11.94 -10.41
N ALA A 180 8.16 -12.96 -9.56
CA ALA A 180 9.29 -13.10 -8.64
C ALA A 180 10.66 -13.10 -9.34
N ASP A 181 10.70 -13.44 -10.63
CA ASP A 181 11.93 -13.54 -11.42
C ASP A 181 12.29 -12.26 -12.20
N SER A 182 11.40 -11.26 -12.22
CA SER A 182 11.63 -10.00 -12.96
C SER A 182 12.61 -9.04 -12.27
N SER A 183 12.96 -9.28 -11.00
CA SER A 183 13.96 -8.50 -10.26
C SER A 183 15.41 -8.95 -10.52
N LYS A 184 15.64 -9.99 -11.32
CA LYS A 184 16.98 -10.44 -11.70
C LYS A 184 17.51 -9.89 -13.04
N SER A 185 16.69 -9.20 -13.84
CA SER A 185 17.11 -8.75 -15.18
C SER A 185 17.57 -7.29 -15.28
N ILE A 186 17.90 -6.62 -14.16
CA ILE A 186 18.59 -5.31 -14.16
C ILE A 186 19.99 -5.46 -13.55
N VAL A 187 20.67 -6.57 -13.82
CA VAL A 187 22.12 -6.71 -13.60
C VAL A 187 22.73 -7.47 -14.79
N GLU A 188 22.63 -6.88 -15.97
CA GLU A 188 23.63 -7.01 -17.05
C GLU A 188 24.33 -5.64 -17.12
N SER A 189 25.62 -5.48 -17.28
CA SER A 189 26.74 -6.41 -17.44
C SER A 189 27.99 -5.58 -17.13
N GLN A 190 28.77 -5.99 -16.15
CA GLN A 190 30.19 -5.64 -16.09
C GLN A 190 30.95 -6.91 -15.79
N ASP A 191 31.56 -7.42 -16.86
CA ASP A 191 32.60 -8.43 -16.83
C ASP A 191 33.75 -8.00 -15.91
N ALA A 192 34.06 -8.86 -14.95
CA ALA A 192 35.40 -9.09 -14.40
C ALA A 192 35.31 -10.44 -13.68
N ASP A 193 35.63 -11.55 -14.34
CA ASP A 193 36.97 -12.11 -14.38
C ASP A 193 37.68 -12.04 -13.02
N SER A 194 37.59 -13.12 -12.25
CA SER A 194 38.73 -13.68 -11.51
C SER A 194 38.33 -14.98 -10.81
N SER A 195 38.99 -16.03 -11.26
CA SER A 195 39.14 -17.33 -10.63
C SER A 195 39.84 -17.25 -9.26
N GLU A 196 39.40 -18.09 -8.31
CA GLU A 196 40.20 -19.11 -7.60
C GLU A 196 39.62 -19.45 -6.20
N THR A 197 39.48 -20.76 -5.97
CA THR A 197 39.48 -21.47 -4.67
C THR A 197 40.52 -22.61 -4.82
N PRO A 198 41.01 -23.34 -3.79
CA PRO A 198 40.55 -23.44 -2.39
C PRO A 198 41.68 -23.55 -1.32
N GLY A 199 41.31 -23.59 -0.05
CA GLY A 199 42.22 -23.99 1.04
C GLY A 199 41.48 -24.55 2.26
N GLU A 200 41.35 -25.87 2.33
CA GLU A 200 40.97 -26.64 3.51
C GLU A 200 42.03 -26.52 4.61
N THR A 201 41.62 -26.49 5.89
CA THR A 201 42.42 -27.09 6.98
C THR A 201 41.48 -27.55 8.11
N GLN A 202 41.43 -28.87 8.31
CA GLN A 202 40.93 -29.51 9.52
C GLN A 202 42.04 -29.49 10.58
N ASP A 203 41.69 -29.28 11.85
CA ASP A 203 42.47 -29.90 12.95
C ASP A 203 41.57 -30.31 14.13
N LYS A 204 41.86 -31.50 14.65
CA LYS A 204 41.21 -32.23 15.74
C LYS A 204 42.09 -32.12 16.97
N THR A 205 41.58 -31.93 18.20
CA THR A 205 42.17 -32.58 19.40
C THR A 205 41.20 -32.63 20.60
N GLN A 206 40.89 -33.87 21.01
CA GLN A 206 40.74 -34.50 22.36
C GLN A 206 40.32 -33.65 23.58
N ASP A 207 39.25 -34.03 24.31
CA ASP A 207 39.05 -35.16 25.25
C ASP A 207 39.54 -34.87 26.69
N ARG A 208 38.59 -34.82 27.64
CA ARG A 208 38.73 -35.09 29.09
C ARG A 208 37.37 -35.04 29.81
N THR A 209 36.97 -36.20 30.34
CA THR A 209 35.93 -36.44 31.38
C THR A 209 36.58 -36.49 32.78
N PRO A 210 35.85 -36.70 33.90
CA PRO A 210 34.50 -36.27 34.33
C PRO A 210 34.54 -35.61 35.73
N ASP A 211 33.34 -35.33 36.28
CA ASP A 211 32.97 -35.37 37.71
C ASP A 211 32.66 -34.01 38.37
N GLU A 212 31.37 -33.74 38.62
CA GLU A 212 30.87 -33.50 39.97
C GLU A 212 29.34 -33.26 39.98
N THR A 213 28.70 -34.08 40.80
CA THR A 213 27.32 -34.03 41.28
C THR A 213 26.90 -32.64 41.78
N GLN A 214 25.87 -32.02 41.18
CA GLN A 214 25.01 -31.07 41.90
C GLN A 214 23.55 -31.19 41.49
N ASP A 215 22.79 -31.72 42.45
CA ASP A 215 21.35 -31.64 42.61
C ASP A 215 20.92 -30.17 42.70
N LYS A 216 20.31 -29.65 41.64
CA LYS A 216 19.55 -28.39 41.65
C LYS A 216 18.31 -28.58 40.80
N THR A 217 17.17 -28.59 41.47
CA THR A 217 15.83 -28.38 40.91
C THR A 217 15.86 -27.11 40.08
N GLN A 218 16.04 -27.25 38.76
CA GLN A 218 15.87 -26.17 37.80
C GLN A 218 14.37 -25.96 37.63
N ASP A 219 13.89 -24.87 38.21
CA ASP A 219 12.63 -24.24 37.83
C ASP A 219 12.82 -23.79 36.38
N GLU A 220 12.49 -24.66 35.43
CA GLU A 220 12.57 -24.41 33.99
C GLU A 220 11.62 -23.26 33.67
N THR A 221 12.15 -22.05 33.74
CA THR A 221 11.50 -20.87 33.21
C THR A 221 11.29 -21.14 31.72
N PRO A 222 10.04 -21.06 31.21
CA PRO A 222 9.75 -21.40 29.83
C PRO A 222 10.68 -20.59 28.92
N ASN A 223 11.40 -21.29 28.03
CA ASN A 223 12.36 -20.71 27.08
C ASN A 223 11.73 -19.49 26.38
N GLU A 224 12.10 -18.29 26.84
CA GLU A 224 11.60 -17.05 26.28
C GLU A 224 12.17 -16.91 24.86
N MET A 225 11.30 -16.99 23.85
CA MET A 225 11.71 -16.76 22.48
C MET A 225 12.04 -15.28 22.28
N VAL A 226 13.33 -14.96 22.17
CA VAL A 226 13.78 -13.59 21.88
C VAL A 226 13.78 -13.35 20.38
N PHE A 227 12.83 -12.54 19.89
CA PHE A 227 12.83 -12.07 18.51
C PHE A 227 14.01 -11.13 18.25
N LYS A 228 14.82 -11.44 17.22
CA LYS A 228 15.95 -10.63 16.77
C LYS A 228 15.74 -10.22 15.33
N LEU A 229 15.80 -8.92 15.08
CA LEU A 229 15.72 -8.34 13.75
C LEU A 229 17.13 -7.96 13.29
N VAL A 230 17.57 -8.55 12.18
CA VAL A 230 18.83 -8.17 11.53
C VAL A 230 18.52 -7.28 10.35
N ILE A 231 19.14 -6.10 10.31
CA ILE A 231 19.09 -5.19 9.17
C ILE A 231 20.50 -5.00 8.60
N GLU A 232 20.57 -4.86 7.29
CA GLU A 232 21.81 -4.64 6.55
C GLU A 232 21.54 -3.63 5.43
N HIS A 233 22.41 -2.63 5.29
CA HIS A 233 22.28 -1.60 4.27
C HIS A 233 23.11 -1.99 3.04
N LEU A 234 22.45 -2.51 2.00
CA LEU A 234 23.14 -3.07 0.83
C LEU A 234 23.65 -2.03 -0.18
N GLY A 235 23.19 -0.78 -0.11
CA GLY A 235 23.58 0.28 -1.05
C GLY A 235 22.68 1.51 -0.97
N GLY A 236 23.09 2.62 -1.61
CA GLY A 236 22.31 3.87 -1.67
C GLY A 236 22.75 4.95 -0.69
N ASP A 237 21.90 5.97 -0.54
CA ASP A 237 22.11 7.11 0.38
C ASP A 237 22.07 6.67 1.83
N THR A 238 22.77 7.38 2.72
CA THR A 238 22.76 7.00 4.14
C THR A 238 21.41 7.30 4.80
N ILE A 239 20.99 6.42 5.68
CA ILE A 239 19.74 6.53 6.43
C ILE A 239 20.04 7.10 7.82
N ASN A 240 19.26 8.09 8.24
CA ASN A 240 19.50 8.80 9.49
C ASN A 240 18.41 8.48 10.53
N PHE A 241 18.72 7.58 11.46
CA PHE A 241 17.87 7.21 12.59
C PHE A 241 18.17 8.09 13.82
N LYS A 242 18.11 9.42 13.73
CA LYS A 242 18.27 10.29 14.92
C LYS A 242 17.03 10.35 15.80
N SER A 243 15.85 10.36 15.18
CA SER A 243 14.56 10.44 15.88
C SER A 243 13.46 9.75 15.06
N SER A 244 12.35 9.42 15.72
CA SER A 244 11.12 8.93 15.08
C SER A 244 10.36 10.03 14.31
N GLU A 245 10.81 11.28 14.43
CA GLU A 245 10.32 12.41 13.65
C GLU A 245 11.12 12.63 12.36
N GLU A 246 12.31 12.03 12.25
CA GLU A 246 13.12 12.00 11.02
C GLU A 246 12.88 10.71 10.25
N THR A 247 13.04 9.56 10.90
CA THR A 247 12.89 8.24 10.27
C THR A 247 11.99 7.36 11.11
N ARG A 248 10.93 6.82 10.49
CA ARG A 248 10.03 5.84 11.11
C ARG A 248 10.28 4.46 10.57
N VAL A 249 10.41 3.50 11.49
CA VAL A 249 10.41 2.07 11.16
C VAL A 249 9.09 1.48 11.61
N ILE A 250 8.40 0.90 10.66
CA ILE A 250 7.07 0.34 10.82
C ILE A 250 7.17 -1.16 10.64
N LEU A 251 6.75 -1.92 11.66
CA LEU A 251 6.61 -3.36 11.60
C LEU A 251 5.12 -3.70 11.55
N GLN A 252 4.71 -4.49 10.58
CA GLN A 252 3.32 -4.85 10.33
C GLN A 252 3.15 -6.36 10.28
N LYS A 253 2.12 -6.87 10.97
CA LYS A 253 1.67 -8.27 10.95
C LYS A 253 0.16 -8.29 10.71
N GLY A 254 -0.26 -8.68 9.51
CA GLY A 254 -1.66 -8.54 9.10
C GLY A 254 -2.08 -7.07 9.13
N ASP A 255 -3.14 -6.76 9.87
CA ASP A 255 -3.66 -5.40 10.05
C ASP A 255 -3.02 -4.66 11.24
N GLU A 256 -2.24 -5.36 12.07
CA GLU A 256 -1.57 -4.75 13.22
C GLU A 256 -0.28 -4.06 12.77
N GLN A 257 -0.15 -2.79 13.15
CA GLN A 257 1.02 -1.98 12.88
C GLN A 257 1.67 -1.49 14.17
N ARG A 258 3.00 -1.55 14.22
CA ARG A 258 3.81 -1.17 15.36
C ARG A 258 4.98 -0.31 14.91
N TYR A 259 5.38 0.65 15.74
CA TYR A 259 6.49 1.56 15.45
C TYR A 259 7.71 1.15 16.25
N LEU A 260 8.80 0.85 15.56
CA LEU A 260 10.04 0.40 16.20
C LEU A 260 10.98 1.57 16.45
N ASN A 261 11.62 1.58 17.63
CA ASN A 261 12.62 2.58 17.95
C ASN A 261 14.01 2.16 17.45
N PHE A 262 14.49 2.82 16.38
CA PHE A 262 15.79 2.57 15.78
C PHE A 262 16.80 3.68 16.10
N THR A 263 16.50 4.60 17.01
CA THR A 263 17.35 5.78 17.22
C THR A 263 18.77 5.46 17.71
N GLY A 264 18.95 4.29 18.33
CA GLY A 264 20.26 3.79 18.74
C GLY A 264 21.21 3.46 17.58
N LEU A 265 20.70 3.37 16.34
CA LEU A 265 21.53 3.16 15.16
C LEU A 265 22.22 4.44 14.69
N GLY A 266 21.64 5.62 14.93
CA GLY A 266 22.15 6.88 14.40
C GLY A 266 22.25 6.89 12.88
N VAL A 267 23.45 7.14 12.34
CA VAL A 267 23.69 7.17 10.90
C VAL A 267 24.02 5.77 10.39
N PHE A 268 23.20 5.24 9.50
CA PHE A 268 23.32 3.89 8.94
C PHE A 268 23.69 3.98 7.45
N LYS A 269 24.89 3.55 7.10
CA LYS A 269 25.51 3.70 5.77
C LYS A 269 25.56 2.37 5.02
N SER A 270 25.81 2.42 3.72
CA SER A 270 26.08 1.22 2.92
C SER A 270 27.18 0.36 3.52
N GLY A 271 26.89 -0.93 3.70
CA GLY A 271 27.73 -1.92 4.37
C GLY A 271 27.46 -2.07 5.87
N ASP A 272 26.72 -1.17 6.50
CA ASP A 272 26.39 -1.29 7.92
C ASP A 272 25.38 -2.44 8.14
N ARG A 273 25.58 -3.15 9.26
CA ARG A 273 24.71 -4.24 9.71
C ARG A 273 24.43 -4.09 11.20
N ALA A 274 23.17 -4.24 11.58
CA ALA A 274 22.76 -4.20 12.98
C ALA A 274 21.83 -5.36 13.31
N THR A 275 21.98 -5.90 14.53
CA THR A 275 21.02 -6.84 15.11
C THR A 275 20.31 -6.13 16.25
N LEU A 276 19.00 -6.05 16.17
CA LEU A 276 18.13 -5.34 17.09
C LEU A 276 17.22 -6.34 17.79
N ILE A 277 16.98 -6.12 19.07
CA ILE A 277 15.82 -6.67 19.76
C ILE A 277 14.77 -5.56 19.68
N PRO A 278 13.73 -5.70 18.84
CA PRO A 278 12.77 -4.62 18.65
C PRO A 278 12.13 -4.28 19.98
N LYS A 279 12.23 -3.01 20.35
CA LYS A 279 11.44 -2.41 21.41
C LYS A 279 10.43 -1.50 20.74
N GLU A 280 9.16 -1.67 21.08
CA GLU A 280 8.13 -0.76 20.62
C GLU A 280 8.38 0.63 21.20
N TYR A 281 8.04 1.66 20.43
CA TYR A 281 8.21 3.04 20.86
C TYR A 281 7.26 3.34 22.04
N GLY A 282 7.82 3.65 23.21
CA GLY A 282 7.04 4.14 24.35
C GLY A 282 6.25 3.09 25.13
N THR A 283 6.38 1.80 24.81
CA THR A 283 5.73 0.71 25.55
C THR A 283 6.77 -0.38 25.89
N ASN A 284 6.55 -1.06 27.02
CA ASN A 284 7.26 -2.30 27.35
C ASN A 284 6.52 -3.53 26.78
N GLU A 285 5.59 -3.33 25.84
CA GLU A 285 4.82 -4.43 25.26
C GLU A 285 5.70 -5.23 24.30
N GLN A 286 5.84 -6.52 24.59
CA GLN A 286 6.56 -7.46 23.75
C GLN A 286 5.64 -7.87 22.60
N LEU A 287 6.17 -7.79 21.39
CA LEU A 287 5.43 -8.22 20.21
C LEU A 287 5.39 -9.74 20.17
N ASN A 288 4.16 -10.28 20.17
CA ASN A 288 3.95 -11.72 20.11
C ASN A 288 4.02 -12.20 18.66
N PHE A 289 5.14 -12.83 18.34
CA PHE A 289 5.38 -13.49 17.06
C PHE A 289 5.44 -14.99 17.24
N SER A 290 4.87 -15.69 16.27
CA SER A 290 4.93 -17.14 16.13
C SER A 290 5.74 -17.49 14.89
N GLN A 291 6.42 -18.64 14.93
CA GLN A 291 7.05 -19.21 13.75
C GLN A 291 6.03 -19.31 12.60
N GLY A 292 6.42 -18.88 11.40
CA GLY A 292 5.54 -18.82 10.24
C GLY A 292 4.73 -17.53 10.12
N ASP A 293 4.80 -16.60 11.07
CA ASP A 293 4.24 -15.26 10.87
C ASP A 293 4.96 -14.54 9.73
N ARG A 294 4.18 -13.87 8.87
CA ARG A 294 4.71 -12.95 7.86
C ARG A 294 4.72 -11.54 8.42
N LEU A 295 5.91 -10.97 8.50
CA LEU A 295 6.13 -9.60 8.94
C LEU A 295 6.48 -8.72 7.75
N SER A 296 5.92 -7.52 7.69
CA SER A 296 6.33 -6.48 6.73
C SER A 296 7.04 -5.37 7.47
N ILE A 297 8.15 -4.90 6.93
CA ILE A 297 8.94 -3.80 7.49
C ILE A 297 8.96 -2.66 6.47
N LYS A 298 8.63 -1.45 6.92
CA LYS A 298 8.79 -0.23 6.13
C LYS A 298 9.70 0.75 6.87
N ILE A 299 10.57 1.41 6.13
CA ILE A 299 11.40 2.53 6.62
C ILE A 299 10.97 3.76 5.82
N VAL A 300 10.55 4.80 6.52
CA VAL A 300 9.99 6.02 5.92
C VAL A 300 10.76 7.22 6.43
N ASP A 301 11.20 8.07 5.51
CA ASP A 301 11.63 9.43 5.83
C ASP A 301 10.37 10.25 6.12
N VAL A 302 10.25 10.72 7.36
CA VAL A 302 9.07 11.43 7.86
C VAL A 302 8.99 12.85 7.30
N GLN A 303 10.14 13.51 7.11
CA GLN A 303 10.19 14.89 6.64
C GLN A 303 9.79 14.99 5.17
N SER A 304 10.39 14.14 4.33
CA SER A 304 10.09 14.09 2.90
C SER A 304 8.83 13.27 2.59
N LYS A 305 8.33 12.50 3.57
CA LYS A 305 7.25 11.50 3.40
C LYS A 305 7.58 10.44 2.35
N SER A 306 8.87 10.15 2.15
CA SER A 306 9.34 9.18 1.17
C SER A 306 9.53 7.81 1.78
N LEU A 307 9.13 6.77 1.05
CA LEU A 307 9.44 5.38 1.41
C LEU A 307 10.91 5.10 1.06
N ILE A 308 11.72 4.79 2.06
CA ILE A 308 13.13 4.41 1.89
C ILE A 308 13.23 2.91 1.59
N TYR A 309 12.49 2.09 2.32
CA TYR A 309 12.53 0.63 2.18
C TYR A 309 11.17 0.02 2.51
N SER A 310 10.83 -1.05 1.80
CA SER A 310 9.71 -1.94 2.14
C SER A 310 10.08 -3.38 1.80
N GLY A 311 9.90 -4.28 2.76
CA GLY A 311 10.14 -5.71 2.55
C GLY A 311 9.30 -6.57 3.47
N SER A 312 9.26 -7.88 3.20
CA SER A 312 8.56 -8.86 4.02
C SER A 312 9.45 -10.05 4.36
N ILE A 313 9.31 -10.58 5.58
CA ILE A 313 10.07 -11.72 6.08
C ILE A 313 9.16 -12.70 6.82
N MET A 314 9.49 -13.99 6.77
CA MET A 314 8.84 -15.02 7.56
C MET A 314 9.62 -15.22 8.86
N VAL A 315 8.93 -15.23 10.00
CA VAL A 315 9.52 -15.61 11.29
C VAL A 315 9.93 -17.07 11.21
N LYS A 316 11.21 -17.34 11.41
CA LYS A 316 11.80 -18.69 11.35
C LYS A 316 11.81 -19.35 12.70
#